data_AF-A0A537A050-F1
#
_entry.id   AF-A0A537A050-F1
#
_cell.length_a   1.000
_cell.length_b   1.000
_cell.length_c   1.000
_cell.angle_alpha   90.00
_cell.angle_beta   90.00
_cell.angle_gamma   90.00
#
_symmetry.space_group_name_H-M   'P 1'
#
loop_
_entity.id
_entity.type
_entity.pdbx_description
1 polymer ?
#
loop_
_entity_poly.entity_id
_entity_poly.type
_entity_poly.pdbx_seq_one_letter_code
_entity_poly.pdbx_strand_id
1 'polypeptide(L)'
;MLGLPSSDVTDAIDLLRRDHEAVEDLFDQLEDARESENDEEMATLVASVCSALTVHAQIEEELFYPAIRQLPEAADMVDEAAVEHQMIKDLVAQLEAMHPGDDLFEAKVTVLSEYVKHHVKEEEGEIFPEAKDSDIDLEALGKKLAVRKTELAGEPGAAPPARKSATATKRHARASSRAKTSSRKSARKKKSSQDGLRNR
;
A
#
# COMPACT_ATOMS: atom_id res chain seq x y z
N MET A 1 -14.59 32.11 -38.01
CA MET A 1 -13.36 31.31 -37.87
C MET A 1 -13.01 31.35 -36.39
N LEU A 2 -13.56 30.41 -35.61
CA LEU A 2 -13.33 30.30 -34.18
C LEU A 2 -12.41 29.09 -34.00
N GLY A 3 -11.25 29.33 -33.38
CA GLY A 3 -10.14 28.38 -33.27
C GLY A 3 -10.60 27.07 -32.65
N LEU A 4 -10.24 25.98 -33.32
CA LEU A 4 -10.34 24.64 -32.76
C LEU A 4 -9.39 24.58 -31.54
N PRO A 5 -9.80 23.95 -30.43
CA PRO A 5 -8.91 23.74 -29.29
C PRO A 5 -7.67 22.97 -29.75
N SER A 6 -6.50 23.37 -29.24
CA SER A 6 -5.24 22.66 -29.46
C SER A 6 -5.41 21.20 -29.07
N SER A 7 -4.98 20.31 -29.95
CA SER A 7 -4.83 18.88 -29.70
C SER A 7 -3.66 18.65 -28.76
N ASP A 8 -3.80 19.01 -27.48
CA ASP A 8 -2.82 18.65 -26.46
C ASP A 8 -3.00 17.17 -26.14
N VAL A 9 -2.44 16.34 -27.02
CA VAL A 9 -2.21 14.93 -26.75
C VAL A 9 -1.23 14.88 -25.58
N THR A 10 -1.79 14.69 -24.39
CA THR A 10 -1.05 14.36 -23.18
C THR A 10 -0.37 13.00 -23.40
N ASP A 11 0.95 12.97 -23.36
CA ASP A 11 1.70 11.72 -23.38
C ASP A 11 1.48 10.91 -22.08
N ALA A 12 1.97 9.67 -22.03
CA ALA A 12 1.78 8.79 -20.88
C ALA A 12 2.25 9.42 -19.56
N ILE A 13 3.37 10.12 -19.57
CA ILE A 13 3.97 10.70 -18.35
C ILE A 13 3.15 11.90 -17.90
N ASP A 14 2.76 12.77 -18.83
CA ASP A 14 1.89 13.90 -18.51
C ASP A 14 0.52 13.44 -17.97
N LEU A 15 0.02 12.27 -18.37
CA LEU A 15 -1.20 11.70 -17.80
C LEU A 15 -0.97 11.26 -16.35
N LEU A 16 0.05 10.45 -16.11
CA LEU A 16 0.33 9.89 -14.78
C LEU A 16 0.70 10.99 -13.76
N ARG A 17 1.45 12.01 -14.18
CA ARG A 17 1.72 13.20 -13.35
C ARG A 17 0.46 13.92 -12.90
N ARG A 18 -0.51 14.09 -13.80
CA ARG A 18 -1.78 14.72 -13.41
C ARG A 18 -2.57 13.86 -12.45
N ASP A 19 -2.41 12.55 -12.49
CA ASP A 19 -3.00 11.64 -11.51
C ASP A 19 -2.31 11.80 -10.15
N HIS A 20 -0.98 11.89 -10.12
CA HIS A 20 -0.22 12.18 -8.91
C HIS A 20 -0.62 13.51 -8.27
N GLU A 21 -0.64 14.59 -9.06
CA GLU A 21 -1.07 15.92 -8.61
C GLU A 21 -2.50 15.89 -8.03
N ALA A 22 -3.43 15.22 -8.72
CA ALA A 22 -4.80 15.10 -8.25
C ALA A 22 -4.93 14.30 -6.93
N VAL A 23 -4.09 13.28 -6.74
CA VAL A 23 -4.06 12.50 -5.49
C VAL A 23 -3.40 13.28 -4.36
N GLU A 24 -2.33 14.04 -4.65
CA GLU A 24 -1.71 14.96 -3.68
C GLU A 24 -2.71 16.01 -3.20
N ASP A 25 -3.44 16.66 -4.11
CA ASP A 25 -4.50 17.63 -3.80
C ASP A 25 -5.60 17.01 -2.91
N LEU A 26 -5.94 15.73 -3.10
CA LEU A 26 -6.91 15.02 -2.27
C LEU A 26 -6.37 14.75 -0.86
N PHE A 27 -5.07 14.47 -0.72
CA PHE A 27 -4.45 14.31 0.60
C PHE A 27 -4.36 15.64 1.35
N ASP A 28 -4.08 16.74 0.67
CA ASP A 28 -4.07 18.07 1.28
C ASP A 28 -5.47 18.44 1.80
N GLN A 29 -6.53 18.18 1.01
CA GLN A 29 -7.91 18.35 1.44
C GLN A 29 -8.27 17.43 2.63
N LEU A 30 -7.70 16.21 2.71
CA LEU A 30 -7.90 15.32 3.85
C LEU A 30 -7.29 15.88 5.13
N GLU A 31 -6.12 16.53 5.04
CA GLU A 31 -5.51 17.20 6.19
C GLU A 31 -6.42 18.35 6.69
N ASP A 32 -6.94 19.18 5.79
CA ASP A 32 -7.88 20.26 6.13
C ASP A 32 -9.19 19.73 6.77
N ALA A 33 -9.76 18.66 6.22
CA ALA A 33 -10.98 18.03 6.74
C ALA A 33 -10.74 17.42 8.13
N ARG A 34 -9.54 16.89 8.39
CA ARG A 34 -9.13 16.38 9.69
C ARG A 34 -8.96 17.50 10.72
N GLU A 35 -8.31 18.59 10.36
CA GLU A 35 -8.12 19.75 11.26
C GLU A 35 -9.44 20.41 11.66
N SER A 36 -10.43 20.35 10.77
CA SER A 36 -11.78 20.87 11.01
C SER A 36 -12.75 19.86 11.66
N GLU A 37 -12.28 18.66 12.01
CA GLU A 37 -13.08 17.57 12.60
C GLU A 37 -14.32 17.22 11.74
N ASN A 38 -14.20 17.28 10.40
CA ASN A 38 -15.28 17.04 9.46
C ASN A 38 -15.31 15.59 8.94
N ASP A 39 -15.88 14.68 9.73
CA ASP A 39 -15.95 13.25 9.40
C ASP A 39 -16.66 12.94 8.07
N GLU A 40 -17.70 13.69 7.69
CA GLU A 40 -18.44 13.44 6.44
C GLU A 40 -17.58 13.75 5.20
N GLU A 41 -16.82 14.86 5.27
CA GLU A 41 -15.88 15.25 4.22
C GLU A 41 -14.69 14.29 4.17
N MET A 42 -14.12 13.91 5.32
CA MET A 42 -13.06 12.89 5.37
C MET A 42 -13.48 11.58 4.73
N ALA A 43 -14.68 11.06 5.02
CA ALA A 43 -15.18 9.83 4.41
C ALA A 43 -15.27 9.95 2.88
N THR A 44 -15.75 11.10 2.38
CA THR A 44 -15.88 11.37 0.95
C THR A 44 -14.53 11.46 0.26
N LEU A 45 -13.56 12.13 0.88
CA LEU A 45 -12.22 12.31 0.35
C LEU A 45 -11.42 11.00 0.37
N VAL A 46 -11.50 10.20 1.46
CA VAL A 46 -10.84 8.87 1.50
C VAL A 46 -11.40 7.95 0.43
N ALA A 47 -12.73 7.95 0.20
CA ALA A 47 -13.32 7.18 -0.89
C ALA A 47 -12.81 7.64 -2.28
N SER A 48 -12.61 8.95 -2.45
CA SER A 48 -12.07 9.52 -3.68
C SER A 48 -10.60 9.14 -3.90
N VAL A 49 -9.77 9.20 -2.85
CA VAL A 49 -8.37 8.73 -2.87
C VAL A 49 -8.30 7.24 -3.22
N CYS A 50 -9.10 6.40 -2.56
CA CYS A 50 -9.13 4.95 -2.80
C CYS A 50 -9.48 4.62 -4.26
N SER A 51 -10.50 5.30 -4.80
CA SER A 51 -10.90 5.15 -6.20
C SER A 51 -9.81 5.60 -7.17
N ALA A 52 -9.23 6.79 -6.95
CA ALA A 52 -8.17 7.33 -7.79
C ALA A 52 -6.93 6.42 -7.83
N LEU A 53 -6.44 5.99 -6.66
CA LEU A 53 -5.30 5.09 -6.54
C LEU A 53 -5.56 3.72 -7.18
N THR A 54 -6.77 3.18 -7.06
CA THR A 54 -7.13 1.90 -7.67
C THR A 54 -7.05 1.98 -9.19
N VAL A 55 -7.62 3.04 -9.79
CA VAL A 55 -7.60 3.23 -11.24
C VAL A 55 -6.18 3.50 -11.75
N HIS A 56 -5.44 4.36 -11.05
CA HIS A 56 -4.06 4.74 -11.38
C HIS A 56 -3.12 3.53 -11.37
N ALA A 57 -3.06 2.80 -10.26
CA ALA A 57 -2.23 1.61 -10.15
C ALA A 57 -2.59 0.55 -11.22
N GLN A 58 -3.87 0.42 -11.57
CA GLN A 58 -4.30 -0.53 -12.58
C GLN A 58 -3.84 -0.17 -13.99
N ILE A 59 -3.91 1.10 -14.39
CA ILE A 59 -3.44 1.50 -15.73
C ILE A 59 -1.92 1.37 -15.86
N GLU A 60 -1.18 1.59 -14.78
CA GLU A 60 0.28 1.43 -14.77
C GLU A 60 0.67 -0.04 -14.90
N GLU A 61 0.08 -0.90 -14.07
CA GLU A 61 0.36 -2.34 -14.06
C GLU A 61 -0.05 -3.04 -15.37
N GLU A 62 -1.15 -2.61 -15.99
CA GLU A 62 -1.64 -3.20 -17.24
C GLU A 62 -0.90 -2.70 -18.48
N LEU A 63 -0.42 -1.45 -18.48
CA LEU A 63 0.05 -0.77 -19.70
C LEU A 63 1.40 -0.09 -19.57
N PHE A 64 1.63 0.70 -18.51
CA PHE A 64 2.86 1.49 -18.36
C PHE A 64 4.05 0.59 -18.00
N TYR A 65 4.00 -0.11 -16.88
CA TYR A 65 5.08 -0.98 -16.40
C TYR A 65 5.47 -2.07 -17.40
N PRO A 66 4.56 -2.77 -18.10
CA PRO A 66 4.96 -3.73 -19.12
C PRO A 66 5.75 -3.11 -20.28
N ALA A 67 5.48 -1.84 -20.62
CA ALA A 67 6.22 -1.10 -21.64
C ALA A 67 7.61 -0.68 -21.11
N ILE A 68 7.66 -0.11 -19.90
CA ILE A 68 8.91 0.36 -19.30
C ILE A 68 9.85 -0.80 -18.96
N ARG A 69 9.33 -1.95 -18.53
CA ARG A 69 10.13 -3.15 -18.20
C ARG A 69 10.95 -3.70 -19.39
N GLN A 70 10.64 -3.30 -20.62
CA GLN A 70 11.45 -3.69 -21.78
C GLN A 70 12.79 -2.95 -21.84
N LEU A 71 12.96 -1.88 -21.05
CA LEU A 71 14.19 -1.12 -20.95
C LEU A 71 15.18 -1.86 -20.03
N PRO A 72 16.46 -2.01 -20.44
CA PRO A 72 17.45 -2.79 -19.68
C PRO A 72 17.66 -2.35 -18.23
N GLU A 73 17.64 -1.04 -17.97
CA GLU A 73 17.96 -0.47 -16.65
C GLU A 73 16.73 -0.31 -15.75
N ALA A 74 15.50 -0.47 -16.28
CA ALA A 74 14.26 -0.17 -15.56
C ALA A 74 13.62 -1.38 -14.87
N ALA A 75 14.15 -2.59 -15.06
CA ALA A 75 13.50 -3.82 -14.59
C ALA A 75 13.38 -3.87 -13.05
N ASP A 76 14.45 -3.53 -12.33
CA ASP A 76 14.48 -3.56 -10.86
C ASP A 76 13.58 -2.47 -10.27
N MET A 77 13.55 -1.29 -10.89
CA MET A 77 12.73 -0.15 -10.45
C MET A 77 11.23 -0.43 -10.64
N VAL A 78 10.87 -1.07 -11.76
CA VAL A 78 9.50 -1.53 -11.99
C VAL A 78 9.11 -2.65 -11.01
N ASP A 79 10.05 -3.52 -10.62
CA ASP A 79 9.79 -4.54 -9.59
C ASP A 79 9.55 -3.92 -8.21
N GLU A 80 10.30 -2.89 -7.85
CA GLU A 80 10.10 -2.11 -6.62
C GLU A 80 8.74 -1.41 -6.61
N ALA A 81 8.43 -0.63 -7.65
CA ALA A 81 7.14 0.04 -7.82
C ALA A 81 5.94 -0.94 -7.73
N ALA A 82 6.05 -2.13 -8.33
CA ALA A 82 5.00 -3.15 -8.25
C ALA A 82 4.79 -3.71 -6.82
N VAL A 83 5.85 -3.78 -6.02
CA VAL A 83 5.76 -4.17 -4.60
C VAL A 83 5.11 -3.06 -3.77
N GLU A 84 5.49 -1.81 -4.00
CA GLU A 84 4.87 -0.64 -3.36
C GLU A 84 3.37 -0.55 -3.67
N HIS A 85 2.99 -0.73 -4.94
CA HIS A 85 1.60 -0.80 -5.37
C HIS A 85 0.80 -1.85 -4.59
N GLN A 86 1.37 -3.02 -4.32
CA GLN A 86 0.68 -4.04 -3.53
C GLN A 86 0.43 -3.55 -2.10
N MET A 87 1.37 -2.83 -1.50
CA MET A 87 1.21 -2.25 -0.16
C MET A 87 0.16 -1.13 -0.13
N ILE A 88 0.15 -0.27 -1.16
CA ILE A 88 -0.86 0.79 -1.35
C ILE A 88 -2.26 0.16 -1.53
N LYS A 89 -2.41 -0.82 -2.42
CA LYS A 89 -3.67 -1.54 -2.65
C LYS A 89 -4.19 -2.25 -1.39
N ASP A 90 -3.30 -2.84 -0.60
CA ASP A 90 -3.68 -3.48 0.66
C ASP A 90 -4.20 -2.45 1.69
N LEU A 91 -3.65 -1.23 1.74
CA LEU A 91 -4.14 -0.14 2.58
C LEU A 91 -5.47 0.43 2.07
N VAL A 92 -5.60 0.63 0.76
CA VAL A 92 -6.85 1.05 0.10
C VAL A 92 -7.99 0.09 0.47
N ALA A 93 -7.79 -1.22 0.29
CA ALA A 93 -8.81 -2.23 0.62
C ALA A 93 -9.19 -2.24 2.11
N GLN A 94 -8.27 -1.85 3.00
CA GLN A 94 -8.56 -1.71 4.42
C GLN A 94 -9.38 -0.45 4.70
N LEU A 95 -9.04 0.69 4.09
CA LEU A 95 -9.73 1.97 4.27
C LEU A 95 -11.13 1.97 3.65
N GLU A 96 -11.35 1.28 2.53
CA GLU A 96 -12.67 1.07 1.94
C GLU A 96 -13.66 0.34 2.87
N ALA A 97 -13.13 -0.40 3.85
CA ALA A 97 -13.92 -1.15 4.84
C ALA A 97 -14.02 -0.42 6.20
N MET A 98 -13.57 0.82 6.30
CA MET A 98 -13.53 1.60 7.54
C MET A 98 -14.29 2.92 7.40
N HIS A 99 -14.59 3.53 8.55
CA HIS A 99 -15.18 4.85 8.66
C HIS A 99 -14.33 5.79 9.52
N PRO A 100 -14.45 7.11 9.33
CA PRO A 100 -13.92 8.08 10.30
C PRO A 100 -14.40 7.75 11.72
N GLY A 101 -13.49 7.84 12.68
CA GLY A 101 -13.71 7.46 14.07
C GLY A 101 -13.41 5.98 14.39
N ASP A 102 -13.21 5.11 13.40
CA ASP A 102 -12.73 3.75 13.65
C ASP A 102 -11.28 3.75 14.16
N ASP A 103 -10.96 2.78 15.02
CA ASP A 103 -9.60 2.57 15.52
C ASP A 103 -8.62 2.47 14.33
N LEU A 104 -7.56 3.28 14.37
CA LEU A 104 -6.49 3.33 13.37
C LEU A 104 -6.88 3.91 12.00
N PHE A 105 -8.10 4.42 11.80
CA PHE A 105 -8.51 5.03 10.51
C PHE A 105 -7.53 6.12 10.05
N GLU A 106 -7.36 7.17 10.85
CA GLU A 106 -6.46 8.28 10.53
C GLU A 106 -5.01 7.81 10.36
N ALA A 107 -4.55 6.90 11.21
CA ALA A 107 -3.19 6.36 11.12
C ALA A 107 -2.95 5.65 9.78
N LYS A 108 -3.95 4.93 9.26
CA LYS A 108 -3.88 4.29 7.94
C LYS A 108 -3.91 5.31 6.81
N VAL A 109 -4.71 6.37 6.93
CA VAL A 109 -4.71 7.48 5.96
C VAL A 109 -3.33 8.15 5.90
N THR A 110 -2.71 8.42 7.06
CA THR A 110 -1.35 8.97 7.12
C THR A 110 -0.33 8.05 6.44
N VAL A 111 -0.31 6.76 6.79
CA VAL A 111 0.65 5.80 6.19
C VAL A 111 0.41 5.63 4.69
N LEU A 112 -0.86 5.64 4.24
CA LEU A 112 -1.17 5.60 2.81
C LEU A 112 -0.58 6.82 2.08
N SER A 113 -0.76 8.02 2.64
CA SER A 113 -0.19 9.25 2.08
C SER A 113 1.33 9.19 1.99
N GLU A 114 2.01 8.69 3.03
CA GLU A 114 3.47 8.53 3.04
C GLU A 114 3.96 7.53 1.97
N TYR A 115 3.27 6.40 1.80
CA TYR A 115 3.61 5.42 0.77
C TYR A 115 3.39 5.98 -0.64
N VAL A 116 2.28 6.68 -0.88
CA VAL A 116 2.03 7.32 -2.18
C VAL A 116 3.07 8.40 -2.48
N LYS A 117 3.41 9.26 -1.51
CA LYS A 117 4.44 10.29 -1.68
C LYS A 117 5.82 9.69 -1.99
N HIS A 118 6.15 8.55 -1.37
CA HIS A 118 7.40 7.84 -1.68
C HIS A 118 7.39 7.28 -3.09
N HIS A 119 6.34 6.56 -3.45
CA HIS A 119 6.14 5.95 -4.75
C HIS A 119 6.23 6.97 -5.89
N VAL A 120 5.45 8.06 -5.80
CA VAL A 120 5.45 9.15 -6.79
C VAL A 120 6.85 9.72 -6.97
N LYS A 121 7.59 9.91 -5.86
CA LYS A 121 8.95 10.47 -5.93
C LYS A 121 9.92 9.56 -6.69
N GLU A 122 9.84 8.25 -6.48
CA GLU A 122 10.70 7.28 -7.18
C GLU A 122 10.30 7.14 -8.64
N GLU A 123 8.99 7.04 -8.91
CA GLU A 123 8.51 6.90 -10.28
C GLU A 123 8.84 8.15 -11.11
N GLU A 124 8.57 9.35 -10.60
CA GLU A 124 8.85 10.60 -11.31
C GLU A 124 10.34 10.93 -11.40
N GLY A 125 11.11 10.53 -10.38
CA GLY A 125 12.53 10.81 -10.25
C GLY A 125 13.41 9.84 -11.04
N GLU A 126 12.93 8.63 -11.27
CA GLU A 126 13.75 7.54 -11.81
C GLU A 126 13.09 6.82 -12.99
N ILE A 127 11.84 6.36 -12.87
CA ILE A 127 11.15 5.61 -13.95
C ILE A 127 10.79 6.51 -15.15
N PHE A 128 10.23 7.69 -14.90
CA PHE A 128 9.83 8.63 -15.95
C PHE A 128 11.00 9.15 -16.80
N PRO A 129 12.18 9.48 -16.24
CA PRO A 129 13.37 9.77 -17.02
C PRO A 129 13.78 8.65 -17.97
N GLU A 130 13.83 7.40 -17.50
CA GLU A 130 14.16 6.23 -18.34
C GLU A 130 13.15 6.07 -19.48
N ALA A 131 11.86 6.27 -19.20
CA ALA A 131 10.82 6.26 -20.22
C ALA A 131 11.02 7.37 -21.27
N LYS A 132 11.37 8.59 -20.85
CA LYS A 132 11.62 9.75 -21.74
C LYS A 132 12.86 9.60 -22.61
N ASP A 133 13.91 8.99 -22.08
CA ASP A 133 15.18 8.82 -22.78
C ASP A 133 15.18 7.56 -23.69
N SER A 134 14.07 6.82 -23.73
CA SER A 134 13.88 5.63 -24.55
C SER A 134 13.21 5.89 -25.90
N ASP A 135 13.13 4.84 -26.73
CA ASP A 135 12.39 4.84 -28.01
C ASP A 135 10.87 4.53 -27.84
N ILE A 136 10.35 4.53 -26.61
CA ILE A 136 8.92 4.27 -26.37
C ILE A 136 8.06 5.41 -26.92
N ASP A 137 7.02 5.06 -27.67
CA ASP A 137 6.01 6.03 -28.14
C ASP A 137 5.07 6.41 -26.98
N LEU A 138 5.50 7.41 -26.19
CA LEU A 138 4.77 7.89 -25.02
C LEU A 138 3.41 8.51 -25.38
N GLU A 139 3.25 9.08 -26.57
CA GLU A 139 1.95 9.59 -27.02
C GLU A 139 0.96 8.45 -27.28
N ALA A 140 1.41 7.39 -27.97
CA ALA A 140 0.57 6.23 -28.22
C ALA A 140 0.25 5.47 -26.92
N LEU A 141 1.20 5.39 -25.99
CA LEU A 141 0.98 4.82 -24.67
C LEU A 141 -0.01 5.66 -23.85
N GLY A 142 0.13 6.98 -23.85
CA GLY A 142 -0.78 7.92 -23.18
C GLY A 142 -2.22 7.79 -23.68
N LYS A 143 -2.41 7.63 -24.99
CA LYS A 143 -3.75 7.35 -25.58
C LYS A 143 -4.35 6.04 -25.05
N LYS A 144 -3.55 4.98 -24.92
CA LYS A 144 -4.02 3.69 -24.35
C LYS A 144 -4.39 3.82 -22.88
N LEU A 145 -3.54 4.49 -22.09
CA LEU A 145 -3.79 4.78 -20.67
C LEU A 145 -5.10 5.57 -20.51
N ALA A 146 -5.29 6.64 -21.28
CA ALA A 146 -6.49 7.47 -21.20
C ALA A 146 -7.78 6.70 -21.54
N VAL A 147 -7.74 5.84 -22.57
CA VAL A 147 -8.87 4.97 -22.91
C VAL A 147 -9.15 4.00 -21.77
N ARG A 148 -8.13 3.31 -21.27
CA ARG A 148 -8.31 2.32 -20.20
C ARG A 148 -8.80 2.96 -18.89
N LYS A 149 -8.27 4.14 -18.54
CA LYS A 149 -8.71 4.94 -17.40
C LYS A 149 -10.20 5.30 -17.52
N THR A 150 -10.65 5.70 -18.71
CA THR A 150 -12.05 6.03 -18.98
C THR A 150 -12.95 4.80 -18.85
N GLU A 151 -12.49 3.63 -19.31
CA GLU A 151 -13.21 2.36 -19.15
C GLU A 151 -13.37 2.01 -17.66
N LEU A 152 -12.31 2.13 -16.87
CA LEU A 152 -12.34 1.86 -15.43
C LEU A 152 -13.25 2.83 -14.67
N ALA A 153 -13.24 4.12 -15.02
CA ALA A 153 -14.13 5.11 -14.43
C ALA A 153 -15.62 4.90 -14.80
N GLY A 154 -15.88 4.23 -15.92
CA GLY A 154 -17.22 3.89 -16.39
C GLY A 154 -17.77 2.56 -15.85
N GLU A 155 -16.95 1.73 -15.23
CA GLU A 155 -17.39 0.46 -14.62
C GLU A 155 -18.00 0.72 -13.23
N PRO A 156 -19.26 0.31 -12.97
CA PRO A 156 -19.83 0.38 -11.64
C PRO A 156 -19.15 -0.66 -10.72
N GLY A 157 -18.19 -0.21 -9.90
CA GLY A 157 -17.67 -0.95 -8.75
C GLY A 157 -16.60 -2.00 -9.06
N ALA A 158 -15.44 -1.58 -9.60
CA ALA A 158 -14.26 -2.43 -9.68
C ALA A 158 -13.65 -2.64 -8.27
N ALA A 159 -14.28 -3.50 -7.48
CA ALA A 159 -13.68 -4.05 -6.27
C ALA A 159 -12.42 -4.87 -6.62
N PRO A 160 -11.37 -4.86 -5.78
CA PRO A 160 -10.13 -5.59 -6.06
C PRO A 160 -10.39 -7.10 -6.20
N PRO A 161 -9.57 -7.82 -7.00
CA PRO A 161 -9.75 -9.25 -7.22
C PRO A 161 -9.62 -10.01 -5.90
N ALA A 162 -10.72 -10.66 -5.49
CA ALA A 162 -10.77 -11.49 -4.30
C ALA A 162 -9.62 -12.52 -4.28
N ARG A 163 -8.67 -12.37 -3.36
CA ARG A 163 -7.66 -13.39 -3.07
C ARG A 163 -8.36 -14.70 -2.75
N LYS A 164 -8.08 -15.75 -3.53
CA LYS A 164 -8.47 -17.13 -3.18
C LYS A 164 -7.75 -17.48 -1.88
N SER A 165 -8.51 -17.57 -0.78
CA SER A 165 -8.00 -17.96 0.52
C SER A 165 -7.44 -19.39 0.46
N ALA A 166 -6.14 -19.52 0.75
CA ALA A 166 -5.51 -20.80 0.95
C ALA A 166 -6.12 -21.48 2.19
N THR A 167 -6.56 -22.71 2.00
CA THR A 167 -7.30 -23.52 2.97
C THR A 167 -6.47 -23.78 4.22
N ALA A 168 -6.94 -23.31 5.37
CA ALA A 168 -6.34 -23.60 6.67
C ALA A 168 -6.44 -25.11 6.98
N THR A 169 -5.30 -25.80 6.95
CA THR A 169 -5.21 -27.22 7.33
C THR A 169 -5.23 -27.33 8.86
N LYS A 170 -6.30 -27.92 9.42
CA LYS A 170 -6.40 -28.30 10.84
C LYS A 170 -5.25 -29.23 11.23
N ARG A 171 -4.35 -28.77 12.12
CA ARG A 171 -3.43 -29.66 12.84
C ARG A 171 -4.09 -30.14 14.12
N HIS A 172 -4.51 -31.41 14.12
CA HIS A 172 -4.70 -32.18 15.34
C HIS A 172 -3.34 -32.58 15.92
N ALA A 173 -3.09 -32.30 17.20
CA ALA A 173 -2.10 -33.03 17.97
C ALA A 173 -2.67 -33.36 19.35
N ARG A 174 -2.63 -34.66 19.63
CA ARG A 174 -3.33 -35.42 20.65
C ARG A 174 -2.51 -35.44 21.94
N ALA A 175 -3.21 -35.39 23.07
CA ALA A 175 -2.68 -35.61 24.40
C ALA A 175 -2.02 -37.00 24.53
N SER A 176 -0.89 -37.06 25.25
CA SER A 176 -0.35 -38.31 25.79
C SER A 176 -0.18 -38.20 27.30
N SER A 177 -0.76 -39.17 27.98
CA SER A 177 -0.86 -39.31 29.42
C SER A 177 0.31 -40.11 30.02
N ARG A 178 0.81 -39.62 31.16
CA ARG A 178 1.05 -40.34 32.43
C ARG A 178 2.11 -41.47 32.48
N ALA A 179 3.08 -41.30 33.37
CA ALA A 179 3.56 -42.35 34.27
C ALA A 179 4.00 -41.78 35.63
N LYS A 180 3.52 -42.40 36.72
CA LYS A 180 3.81 -42.14 38.14
C LYS A 180 4.55 -43.35 38.70
N THR A 181 5.65 -43.15 39.44
CA THR A 181 6.20 -44.03 40.51
C THR A 181 7.26 -43.21 41.27
N SER A 182 7.12 -42.80 42.54
CA SER A 182 6.97 -43.51 43.84
C SER A 182 8.30 -43.95 44.51
N SER A 183 8.55 -43.38 45.70
CA SER A 183 9.45 -43.80 46.80
C SER A 183 10.94 -43.41 46.64
N ARG A 184 11.71 -42.96 47.65
CA ARG A 184 11.77 -43.28 49.09
C ARG A 184 12.56 -42.23 49.90
N LYS A 185 12.48 -42.37 51.22
CA LYS A 185 12.81 -41.49 52.35
C LYS A 185 14.24 -41.72 52.92
N SER A 186 14.94 -40.66 53.37
CA SER A 186 15.87 -40.61 54.54
C SER A 186 16.48 -39.19 54.65
N ALA A 187 16.16 -38.37 55.66
CA ALA A 187 16.55 -38.39 57.08
C ALA A 187 18.00 -37.92 57.39
N ARG A 188 18.07 -36.72 58.01
CA ARG A 188 18.93 -36.33 59.16
C ARG A 188 20.43 -36.01 58.92
N LYS A 189 20.87 -34.78 59.25
CA LYS A 189 21.59 -34.42 60.51
C LYS A 189 22.02 -32.94 60.56
N LYS A 190 21.80 -32.30 61.72
CA LYS A 190 22.23 -30.95 62.15
C LYS A 190 23.76 -30.84 62.37
N LYS A 191 24.32 -29.64 62.20
CA LYS A 191 25.27 -28.90 63.09
C LYS A 191 25.63 -27.56 62.40
N SER A 192 25.27 -26.38 62.90
CA SER A 192 25.91 -25.59 63.98
C SER A 192 27.33 -25.13 63.67
N SER A 193 27.49 -23.82 63.44
CA SER A 193 28.45 -22.88 64.07
C SER A 193 28.42 -21.57 63.25
N GLN A 194 27.87 -20.48 63.78
CA GLN A 194 28.63 -19.39 64.42
C GLN A 194 29.91 -19.03 63.64
N ASP A 195 29.93 -17.84 63.01
CA ASP A 195 30.73 -16.76 63.58
C ASP A 195 30.23 -15.39 63.12
N GLY A 196 30.23 -14.45 64.05
CA GLY A 196 29.93 -13.05 63.83
C GLY A 196 31.21 -12.21 63.97
N LEU A 197 31.08 -10.97 63.51
CA LEU A 197 31.93 -9.81 63.81
C LEU A 197 33.33 -9.70 63.17
N ARG A 198 33.46 -8.58 62.43
CA ARG A 198 34.57 -7.61 62.29
C ARG A 198 34.65 -7.24 60.80
N ASN A 199 34.71 -5.97 60.37
CA ASN A 199 35.12 -4.75 61.04
C ASN A 199 34.73 -3.53 60.16
N ARG A 200 34.53 -2.39 60.83
CA ARG A 200 34.35 -0.99 60.35
C ARG A 200 32.93 -0.48 60.25
#